data_AF-A0AAF0IMM0-F1
#
_entry.id   AF-A0AAF0IMM0-F1
#
_cell.length_a   1.000
_cell.length_b   1.000
_cell.length_c   1.000
_cell.angle_alpha   90.00
_cell.angle_beta   90.00
_cell.angle_gamma   90.00
#
_symmetry.space_group_name_H-M   'P 1'
#
loop_
_entity.id
_entity.type
_entity.pdbx_description
1 polymer ?
#
loop_
_entity_poly.entity_id
_entity_poly.type
_entity_poly.pdbx_seq_one_letter_code
_entity_poly.pdbx_strand_id
1 'polypeptide(L)'
;MRVAPSEFLAKLTTLFASASEKHTVYVTVKRAEASNPAPLLYRATDGKTTGKTKLSTVVPPSELPTFEQEYLTLMRTQLASMLKKRDKAKERRVDKILAASRKKLDENDGKVRITGAKRGAGRRKRMRALHRAQRLRQARSRT
;
A
#
# COMPACT_ATOMS: atom_id res chain seq x y z
N MET A 1 1.73 7.71 -28.81
CA MET A 1 2.80 8.57 -29.36
C MET A 1 4.10 8.24 -28.64
N ARG A 2 5.17 7.94 -29.39
CA ARG A 2 6.50 7.70 -28.81
C ARG A 2 7.19 9.05 -28.57
N VAL A 3 7.77 9.22 -27.39
CA VAL A 3 8.43 10.46 -26.96
C VAL A 3 9.77 10.15 -26.29
N ALA A 4 10.63 11.16 -26.20
CA ALA A 4 11.88 11.06 -25.45
C ALA A 4 11.61 10.83 -23.94
N PRO A 5 12.55 10.23 -23.18
CA PRO A 5 12.34 9.94 -21.76
C PRO A 5 12.02 11.19 -20.92
N SER A 6 12.72 12.30 -21.14
CA SER A 6 12.47 13.57 -20.44
C SER A 6 11.09 14.15 -20.77
N GLU A 7 10.71 14.13 -22.05
CA GLU A 7 9.40 14.59 -22.51
C GLU A 7 8.26 13.70 -21.98
N PHE A 8 8.51 12.40 -21.80
CA PHE A 8 7.57 11.48 -21.18
C PHE A 8 7.23 11.90 -19.75
N LEU A 9 8.22 12.25 -18.93
CA LEU A 9 8.00 12.69 -17.55
C LEU A 9 7.24 14.03 -17.48
N ALA A 10 7.57 14.97 -18.37
CA ALA A 10 6.84 16.23 -18.48
C ALA A 10 5.36 16.02 -18.84
N LYS A 11 5.08 15.21 -19.88
CA LYS A 11 3.70 14.89 -20.29
C LYS A 11 2.96 14.02 -19.28
N LEU A 12 3.67 13.16 -18.56
CA LEU A 12 3.07 12.38 -17.49
C LEU A 12 2.57 13.28 -16.36
N THR A 13 3.33 14.33 -16.03
CA THR A 13 2.93 15.34 -15.05
C THR A 13 1.67 16.08 -15.47
N THR A 14 1.58 16.52 -16.73
CA THR A 14 0.37 17.18 -17.24
C THR A 14 -0.84 16.22 -17.28
N LEU A 15 -0.60 14.94 -17.55
CA LEU A 15 -1.62 13.91 -17.54
C LEU A 15 -2.19 13.71 -16.13
N PHE A 16 -1.36 13.63 -15.09
CA PHE A 16 -1.83 13.61 -13.69
C PHE A 16 -2.65 14.84 -13.30
N ALA A 17 -2.20 16.03 -13.70
CA ALA A 17 -2.94 17.26 -13.43
C ALA A 17 -4.34 17.23 -14.09
N SER A 18 -4.43 16.75 -15.32
CA SER A 18 -5.70 16.63 -16.05
C SER A 18 -6.66 15.57 -15.48
N ALA A 19 -6.11 14.54 -14.81
CA ALA A 19 -6.85 13.41 -14.27
C ALA A 19 -7.14 13.54 -12.76
N SER A 20 -6.88 14.72 -12.17
CA SER A 20 -7.02 14.94 -10.73
C SER A 20 -8.47 14.80 -10.24
N GLU A 21 -9.43 15.35 -10.99
CA GLU A 21 -10.85 15.33 -10.63
C GLU A 21 -11.60 14.13 -11.21
N LYS A 22 -11.25 13.73 -12.44
CA LYS A 22 -11.97 12.72 -13.22
C LYS A 22 -10.97 11.81 -13.93
N HIS A 23 -11.37 10.55 -14.08
CA HIS A 23 -10.62 9.47 -14.74
C HIS A 23 -9.45 8.90 -13.93
N THR A 24 -8.75 7.95 -14.54
CA THR A 24 -7.65 7.19 -13.91
C THR A 24 -6.50 7.12 -14.88
N VAL A 25 -5.30 7.45 -14.39
CA VAL A 25 -4.08 7.31 -15.16
C VAL A 25 -3.58 5.87 -15.06
N TYR A 26 -3.48 5.20 -16.20
CA TYR A 26 -2.89 3.86 -16.27
C TYR A 26 -1.45 3.97 -16.71
N VAL A 27 -0.52 3.46 -15.90
CA VAL A 27 0.90 3.36 -16.24
C VAL A 27 1.30 1.90 -16.29
N THR A 28 2.02 1.51 -17.34
CA THR A 28 2.50 0.13 -17.54
C THR A 28 3.97 0.13 -17.92
N VAL A 29 4.71 -0.87 -17.44
CA VAL A 29 6.12 -1.09 -17.75
C VAL A 29 6.26 -2.52 -18.27
N LYS A 30 6.93 -2.69 -19.41
CA LYS A 30 7.19 -4.00 -20.02
C LYS A 30 8.58 -4.01 -20.64
N ARG A 31 9.26 -5.16 -20.66
CA ARG A 31 10.45 -5.33 -21.52
C ARG A 31 10.08 -5.06 -22.98
N ALA A 32 10.84 -4.20 -23.65
CA ALA A 32 10.62 -3.89 -25.06
C ALA A 32 11.10 -5.06 -25.95
N GLU A 33 12.20 -5.70 -25.57
CA GLU A 33 12.84 -6.80 -26.30
C GLU A 33 13.28 -7.92 -25.34
N ALA A 34 13.59 -9.09 -25.91
CA ALA A 34 14.08 -10.26 -25.19
C ALA A 34 15.61 -10.26 -24.99
N SER A 35 16.29 -9.14 -25.25
CA SER A 35 17.74 -8.97 -25.06
C SER A 35 18.11 -8.78 -23.58
N ASN A 36 19.35 -9.09 -23.20
CA ASN A 36 19.90 -8.81 -21.88
C ASN A 36 21.19 -7.98 -22.03
N PRO A 37 21.27 -6.76 -21.45
CA PRO A 37 20.22 -6.07 -20.73
C PRO A 37 19.11 -5.53 -21.66
N ALA A 38 17.85 -5.69 -21.26
CA ALA A 38 16.70 -5.33 -22.09
C ALA A 38 16.29 -3.86 -21.87
N PRO A 39 16.01 -3.10 -22.95
CA PRO A 39 15.33 -1.82 -22.82
C PRO A 39 13.91 -2.01 -22.25
N LEU A 40 13.45 -1.04 -21.45
CA LEU A 40 12.09 -1.04 -20.88
C LEU A 40 11.18 -0.06 -21.62
N LEU A 41 9.98 -0.53 -21.95
CA LEU A 41 8.90 0.24 -22.53
C LEU A 41 7.94 0.70 -21.42
N TYR A 42 7.88 2.01 -21.23
CA TYR A 42 6.92 2.68 -20.36
C TYR A 42 5.76 3.19 -21.20
N ARG A 43 4.51 3.00 -20.73
CA ARG A 43 3.30 3.55 -21.37
C ARG A 43 2.41 4.18 -20.34
N ALA A 44 1.77 5.30 -20.70
CA ALA A 44 0.79 5.98 -19.88
C ALA A 44 -0.45 6.39 -20.69
N THR A 45 -1.63 6.36 -20.07
CA THR A 45 -2.88 6.83 -20.67
C THR A 45 -3.85 7.37 -19.62
N ASP A 46 -4.69 8.32 -20.01
CA ASP A 46 -5.66 9.05 -19.17
C ASP A 46 -6.98 8.31 -18.92
N GLY A 47 -7.11 7.06 -19.41
CA GLY A 47 -8.26 6.21 -19.12
C GLY A 47 -9.59 6.67 -19.74
N LYS A 48 -9.57 7.67 -20.64
CA LYS A 48 -10.75 8.13 -21.37
C LYS A 48 -11.19 7.10 -22.41
N THR A 49 -12.49 7.04 -22.67
CA THR A 49 -13.08 6.17 -23.72
C THR A 49 -12.86 6.76 -25.11
N THR A 50 -13.08 8.06 -25.29
CA THR A 50 -12.86 8.81 -26.52
C THR A 50 -11.75 9.84 -26.34
N GLY A 51 -10.96 10.10 -27.38
CA GLY A 51 -9.89 11.11 -27.34
C GLY A 51 -8.75 10.80 -26.35
N LYS A 52 -8.51 9.51 -26.03
CA LYS A 52 -7.51 9.11 -25.04
C LYS A 52 -6.09 9.51 -25.42
N THR A 53 -5.40 10.14 -24.48
CA THR A 53 -3.98 10.42 -24.61
C THR A 53 -3.18 9.13 -24.37
N LYS A 54 -2.28 8.80 -25.31
CA LYS A 54 -1.40 7.63 -25.21
C LYS A 54 0.05 8.07 -25.33
N LEU A 55 0.78 7.94 -24.24
CA LEU A 55 2.20 8.25 -24.14
C LEU A 55 2.98 6.95 -24.06
N SER A 56 4.14 6.90 -24.70
CA SER A 56 5.05 5.77 -24.60
C SER A 56 6.49 6.22 -24.77
N THR A 57 7.41 5.61 -24.03
CA THR A 57 8.84 5.83 -24.20
C THR A 57 9.58 4.51 -23.99
N VAL A 58 10.72 4.36 -24.66
CA VAL A 58 11.61 3.19 -24.51
C VAL A 58 12.89 3.72 -23.91
N VAL A 59 13.26 3.19 -22.75
CA VAL A 59 14.44 3.60 -21.99
C VAL A 59 15.51 2.53 -22.15
N PRO A 60 16.70 2.88 -22.65
CA PRO A 60 17.81 1.94 -22.76
C PRO A 60 18.35 1.59 -21.37
N PRO A 61 18.99 0.42 -21.20
CA PRO A 61 19.54 0.01 -19.91
C PRO A 61 20.55 0.98 -19.30
N SER A 62 21.28 1.72 -20.13
CA SER A 62 22.29 2.71 -19.72
C SER A 62 21.71 3.90 -18.96
N GLU A 63 20.51 4.35 -19.34
CA GLU A 63 19.82 5.52 -18.80
C GLU A 63 18.73 5.15 -17.78
N LEU A 64 18.54 3.84 -17.54
CA LEU A 64 17.46 3.33 -16.70
C LEU A 64 17.57 3.76 -15.23
N PRO A 65 18.76 3.74 -14.59
CA PRO A 65 18.87 4.14 -13.18
C PRO A 65 18.52 5.61 -12.96
N THR A 66 18.93 6.50 -13.87
CA THR A 66 18.64 7.94 -13.77
C THR A 66 17.17 8.21 -14.04
N PHE A 67 16.62 7.62 -15.11
CA PHE A 67 15.20 7.73 -15.44
C PHE A 67 14.29 7.20 -14.33
N GLU A 68 14.64 6.06 -13.72
CA GLU A 68 13.84 5.45 -12.65
C GLU A 68 13.81 6.34 -11.40
N GLN A 69 14.92 6.97 -11.03
CA GLN A 69 14.96 7.91 -9.91
C GLN A 69 14.03 9.11 -10.12
N GLU A 70 14.08 9.73 -11.30
CA GLU A 70 13.20 10.85 -11.65
C GLU A 70 11.73 10.42 -11.71
N TYR A 71 11.46 9.29 -12.36
CA TYR A 71 10.13 8.70 -12.48
C TYR A 71 9.51 8.38 -11.11
N LEU A 72 10.26 7.72 -10.21
CA LEU A 72 9.78 7.38 -8.86
C LEU A 72 9.56 8.63 -8.02
N THR A 73 10.40 9.66 -8.16
CA THR A 73 10.24 10.93 -7.46
C THR A 73 8.97 11.66 -7.92
N LEU A 74 8.70 11.66 -9.22
CA LEU A 74 7.45 12.17 -9.80
C LEU A 74 6.24 11.40 -9.26
N MET A 75 6.26 10.05 -9.32
CA MET A 75 5.18 9.21 -8.81
C MET A 75 4.87 9.49 -7.35
N ARG A 76 5.90 9.55 -6.49
CA ARG A 76 5.73 9.82 -5.05
C ARG A 76 5.10 11.19 -4.82
N THR A 77 5.58 12.21 -5.54
CA THR A 77 5.07 13.59 -5.41
C THR A 77 3.61 13.69 -5.84
N GLN A 78 3.26 13.13 -7.01
CA GLN A 78 1.90 13.19 -7.54
C GLN A 78 0.91 12.36 -6.72
N LEU A 79 1.29 11.14 -6.31
CA LEU A 79 0.38 10.27 -5.55
C LEU A 79 0.21 10.71 -4.09
N ALA A 80 1.23 11.36 -3.49
CA ALA A 80 1.14 11.84 -2.11
C ALA A 80 0.06 12.91 -1.91
N SER A 81 -0.21 13.74 -2.92
CA SER A 81 -1.26 14.77 -2.86
C SER A 81 -2.66 14.19 -3.06
N MET A 82 -2.79 13.12 -3.84
CA MET A 82 -4.08 12.51 -4.18
C MET A 82 -4.58 11.49 -3.14
N LEU A 83 -3.67 10.91 -2.35
CA LEU A 83 -4.02 9.91 -1.34
C LEU A 83 -4.37 10.54 0.02
N LYS A 84 -5.28 9.89 0.75
CA LYS A 84 -5.60 10.31 2.12
C LYS A 84 -4.35 10.24 3.00
N LYS A 85 -4.15 11.27 3.81
CA LYS A 85 -3.10 11.28 4.82
C LYS A 85 -3.25 10.08 5.75
N ARG A 86 -2.10 9.48 6.11
CA ARG A 86 -2.04 8.39 7.06
C ARG A 86 -2.56 8.83 8.43
N ASP A 87 -3.56 8.12 8.95
CA ASP A 87 -4.16 8.42 10.26
C ASP A 87 -3.26 7.93 11.41
N LYS A 88 -2.20 8.71 11.68
CA LYS A 88 -1.24 8.43 12.76
C LYS A 88 -1.93 8.39 14.13
N ALA A 89 -3.06 9.05 14.32
CA ALA A 89 -3.79 9.03 15.58
C ALA A 89 -4.47 7.68 15.80
N LYS A 90 -5.12 7.14 14.77
CA LYS A 90 -5.68 5.78 14.81
C LYS A 90 -4.60 4.73 15.05
N GLU A 91 -3.45 4.83 14.37
CA GLU A 91 -2.32 3.91 14.57
C GLU A 91 -1.79 3.97 16.01
N ARG A 92 -1.50 5.18 16.53
CA ARG A 92 -1.07 5.35 17.93
C ARG A 92 -2.09 4.81 18.93
N ARG A 93 -3.39 4.92 18.65
CA ARG A 93 -4.44 4.32 19.50
C ARG A 93 -4.38 2.80 19.46
N VAL A 94 -4.25 2.21 18.27
CA VAL A 94 -4.10 0.76 18.12
C VAL A 94 -2.85 0.27 18.84
N ASP A 95 -1.72 0.95 18.68
CA ASP A 95 -0.46 0.60 19.34
C ASP A 95 -0.57 0.70 20.86
N LYS A 96 -1.20 1.76 21.39
CA LYS A 96 -1.48 1.89 22.83
C LYS A 96 -2.38 0.75 23.35
N ILE A 97 -3.41 0.37 22.60
CA ILE A 97 -4.31 -0.74 22.97
C ILE A 97 -3.55 -2.07 22.96
N LEU A 98 -2.70 -2.30 21.97
CA LEU A 98 -1.88 -3.51 21.88
C LEU A 98 -0.85 -3.57 23.01
N ALA A 99 -0.15 -2.47 23.29
CA ALA A 99 0.79 -2.36 24.40
C ALA A 99 0.10 -2.59 25.75
N ALA A 100 -1.07 -1.97 25.97
CA ALA A 100 -1.86 -2.19 27.18
C ALA A 100 -2.37 -3.64 27.27
N SER A 101 -2.73 -4.28 26.15
CA SER A 101 -3.10 -5.69 26.14
C SER A 101 -1.93 -6.62 26.42
N ARG A 102 -0.71 -6.28 25.97
CA ARG A 102 0.51 -7.04 26.29
C ARG A 102 0.84 -6.92 27.77
N LYS A 103 0.89 -5.68 28.29
CA LYS A 103 1.10 -5.41 29.71
C LYS A 103 0.11 -6.17 30.61
N LYS A 104 -1.18 -6.16 30.26
CA LYS A 104 -2.21 -6.93 30.98
C LYS A 104 -2.00 -8.44 30.92
N LEU A 105 -1.43 -8.98 29.84
CA LEU A 105 -1.11 -10.41 29.81
C LEU A 105 0.07 -10.69 30.72
N ASP A 106 1.11 -9.85 30.68
CA ASP A 106 2.31 -10.01 31.52
C ASP A 106 1.97 -9.91 33.01
N GLU A 107 1.15 -8.92 33.41
CA GLU A 107 0.62 -8.77 34.78
C GLU A 107 -0.24 -9.97 35.25
N ASN A 108 -0.76 -10.78 34.33
CA ASN A 108 -1.57 -11.97 34.65
C ASN A 108 -0.80 -13.27 34.36
N ASP A 109 0.53 -13.29 34.52
CA ASP A 109 1.42 -14.43 34.27
C ASP A 109 1.30 -15.02 32.85
N GLY A 110 1.04 -14.15 31.88
CA GLY A 110 0.80 -14.53 30.49
C GLY A 110 -0.55 -15.22 30.24
N LYS A 111 -1.49 -15.18 31.20
CA LYS A 111 -2.82 -15.79 31.08
C LYS A 111 -3.86 -14.73 30.72
N VAL A 112 -4.80 -15.11 29.85
CA VAL A 112 -5.95 -14.25 29.53
C VAL A 112 -6.91 -14.25 30.72
N ARG A 113 -7.18 -13.08 31.29
CA ARG A 113 -8.19 -12.92 32.36
C ARG A 113 -9.60 -13.17 31.81
N ILE A 114 -10.30 -14.15 32.39
CA ILE A 114 -11.68 -14.50 32.01
C ILE A 114 -12.63 -13.83 33.00
N THR A 115 -13.34 -12.79 32.55
CA THR A 115 -14.34 -12.07 33.37
C THR A 115 -15.75 -12.21 32.79
N GLY A 116 -16.77 -12.09 33.65
CA GLY A 116 -18.19 -12.08 33.28
C GLY A 116 -18.97 -13.36 33.63
N ALA A 117 -20.30 -13.23 33.64
CA ALA A 117 -21.23 -14.29 33.98
C ALA A 117 -21.22 -15.46 32.98
N LYS A 118 -21.51 -16.68 33.46
CA LYS A 118 -21.60 -17.91 32.64
C LYS A 118 -22.81 -17.89 31.70
N ARG A 119 -23.90 -17.25 32.13
CA ARG A 119 -25.18 -17.11 31.41
C ARG A 119 -25.62 -15.64 31.38
N GLY A 120 -26.55 -15.28 30.50
CA GLY A 120 -27.11 -13.94 30.43
C GLY A 120 -26.10 -12.86 29.99
N ALA A 121 -26.30 -11.64 30.49
CA ALA A 121 -25.47 -10.49 30.15
C ALA A 121 -23.99 -10.74 30.48
N GLY A 122 -23.11 -10.57 29.48
CA GLY A 122 -21.67 -10.80 29.64
C GLY A 122 -21.18 -12.18 29.19
N ARG A 123 -22.07 -13.15 28.91
CA ARG A 123 -21.67 -14.48 28.39
C ARG A 123 -20.81 -14.38 27.12
N ARG A 124 -21.18 -13.51 26.17
CA ARG A 124 -20.42 -13.34 24.92
C ARG A 124 -19.00 -12.83 25.16
N LYS A 125 -18.78 -11.95 26.15
CA LYS A 125 -17.45 -11.46 26.53
C LYS A 125 -16.62 -12.60 27.15
N ARG A 126 -17.22 -13.39 28.04
CA ARG A 126 -16.60 -14.59 28.64
C ARG A 126 -16.18 -15.63 27.59
N MET A 127 -17.05 -15.95 26.64
CA MET A 127 -16.75 -16.92 25.57
C MET A 127 -15.57 -16.45 24.69
N ARG A 128 -15.50 -15.16 24.35
CA ARG A 128 -14.36 -14.60 23.60
C ARG A 128 -13.05 -14.72 24.39
N ALA A 129 -13.07 -14.46 25.69
CA ALA A 129 -11.89 -14.61 26.55
C ALA A 129 -11.42 -16.07 26.61
N LEU A 130 -12.36 -17.03 26.72
CA LEU A 130 -12.07 -18.46 26.68
C LEU A 130 -11.41 -18.89 25.35
N HIS A 131 -11.98 -18.52 24.21
CA HIS A 131 -11.38 -18.83 22.90
C HIS A 131 -10.00 -18.19 22.73
N ARG A 132 -9.81 -16.95 23.20
CA ARG A 132 -8.50 -16.29 23.15
C ARG A 132 -7.48 -17.01 24.04
N ALA A 133 -7.87 -17.44 25.24
CA ALA A 133 -7.03 -18.20 26.14
C ALA A 133 -6.61 -19.54 25.52
N GLN A 134 -7.55 -20.25 24.90
CA GLN A 134 -7.29 -21.51 24.21
C GLN A 134 -6.31 -21.34 23.05
N ARG A 135 -6.52 -20.32 22.19
CA ARG A 135 -5.62 -20.02 21.07
C ARG A 135 -4.21 -19.67 21.55
N LEU A 136 -4.08 -18.91 22.64
CA LEU A 136 -2.78 -18.56 23.20
C LEU A 136 -2.04 -19.78 23.76
N ARG A 137 -2.76 -20.71 24.42
CA ARG A 137 -2.19 -21.98 24.89
C ARG A 137 -1.72 -22.86 23.72
N GLN A 138 -2.54 -22.98 22.67
CA GLN A 138 -2.18 -23.74 21.46
C GLN A 138 -0.98 -23.15 20.71
N ALA A 139 -0.85 -21.81 20.69
CA ALA A 139 0.30 -21.15 20.10
C ALA A 139 1.57 -21.43 20.91
N ARG A 140 1.50 -21.34 22.26
CA ARG A 140 2.61 -21.66 23.16
C ARG A 140 3.02 -23.13 23.14
N SER A 141 2.12 -24.06 22.88
CA SER A 141 2.44 -25.50 22.82
C SER A 141 3.03 -25.92 21.47
N ARG A 142 2.99 -25.05 20.44
CA ARG A 142 3.53 -25.31 19.10
C ARG A 142 4.94 -24.76 18.90
N THR A 143 5.34 -23.79 19.72
CA THR A 143 6.71 -23.28 19.85
C THR A 143 7.46 -24.10 20.88
#